data_AF-A0A929MYD8-F1
#
_entry.id   AF-A0A929MYD8-F1
#
_cell.length_a   1.000
_cell.length_b   1.000
_cell.length_c   1.000
_cell.angle_alpha   90.00
_cell.angle_beta   90.00
_cell.angle_gamma   90.00
#
_symmetry.space_group_name_H-M   'P 1'
#
loop_
_entity.id
_entity.type
_entity.pdbx_description
1 polymer ?
#
loop_
_entity_poly.entity_id
_entity_poly.type
_entity_poly.pdbx_seq_one_letter_code
_entity_poly.pdbx_strand_id
1 'polypeptide(L)'
;MESNDIDVYRTNTTNTRPGTTDSCAVRIKRGFRASFPCIRPNPPRWEVWEAIALARIAAVKDSLEPTPVFVGSSALLLHGITGWVKNPDVVIHTDTKRRTTGLPAVVLRGVRTPPSRVSCRRTPPLIEDPHPNRDGFLVESPEDALLRVVMSDEQLPAFVLACMALHAWTRFSASDQESARKREVRIKARLVGFLEALASKRGTRRGSCILRAADAGCENPAEAALLWVVLTVSPFPVTTQHEIHVGGRTYFADIAIVDLKIIFEFDGLAKLGSSRAEVEAQKRRWVLRDEALRDDGWNVIRVCWADFEDFSALRRRIRRAFSVSQPLVPPPYAQLWALPSEDCDGPDRRIHSSSPVFMGTRSALPRSLEGNGPQSSSTESAGISPHANTQKAQPTDCIRRERIPLVDPEPPDWVSSWHVGGNPETVRH
;
A
#
# COMPACT_ATOMS: atom_id res chain seq x y z
N MET A 1 -10.00 -1.17 -15.96
CA MET A 1 -8.71 -1.29 -15.24
C MET A 1 -7.99 -2.47 -15.86
N GLU A 2 -6.84 -2.23 -16.50
CA GLU A 2 -6.03 -3.30 -17.08
C GLU A 2 -5.51 -4.18 -15.94
N SER A 3 -5.82 -5.47 -16.00
CA SER A 3 -5.20 -6.48 -15.13
C SER A 3 -3.70 -6.37 -15.29
N ASN A 4 -2.99 -5.99 -14.23
CA ASN A 4 -1.54 -6.08 -14.17
C ASN A 4 -1.17 -7.56 -14.11
N ASP A 5 -1.16 -8.24 -15.25
CA ASP A 5 -0.72 -9.63 -15.35
C ASP A 5 0.76 -9.70 -14.92
N ILE A 6 1.01 -10.26 -13.74
CA ILE A 6 2.35 -10.56 -13.20
C ILE A 6 2.57 -12.06 -13.38
N ASP A 7 3.53 -12.43 -14.23
CA ASP A 7 3.85 -13.85 -14.47
C ASP A 7 5.04 -14.28 -13.59
N VAL A 8 4.78 -15.06 -12.55
CA VAL A 8 5.84 -15.65 -11.71
C VAL A 8 6.14 -17.08 -12.15
N TYR A 9 7.42 -17.42 -12.31
CA TYR A 9 7.85 -18.74 -12.76
C TYR A 9 9.16 -19.19 -12.10
N ARG A 10 9.29 -20.51 -11.95
CA ARG A 10 10.49 -21.16 -11.40
C ARG A 10 11.60 -21.22 -12.44
N THR A 11 12.85 -21.03 -12.03
CA THR A 11 14.02 -21.08 -12.91
C THR A 11 15.15 -21.91 -12.30
N ASN A 12 15.72 -22.84 -13.07
CA ASN A 12 16.84 -23.68 -12.64
C ASN A 12 18.20 -22.94 -12.65
N THR A 13 18.29 -21.79 -13.33
CA THR A 13 19.54 -21.04 -13.48
C THR A 13 19.77 -20.06 -12.34
N THR A 14 20.81 -20.32 -11.55
CA THR A 14 21.38 -19.38 -10.57
C THR A 14 22.07 -18.17 -11.24
N ASN A 15 22.45 -18.28 -12.53
CA ASN A 15 23.34 -17.37 -13.25
C ASN A 15 22.85 -16.99 -14.67
N THR A 16 21.65 -16.42 -14.84
CA THR A 16 21.43 -15.59 -16.03
C THR A 16 22.07 -14.22 -15.81
N ARG A 17 23.13 -13.92 -16.56
CA ARG A 17 23.79 -12.60 -16.58
C ARG A 17 22.75 -11.49 -16.81
N PRO A 18 22.88 -10.30 -16.21
CA PRO A 18 22.06 -9.15 -16.56
C PRO A 18 22.49 -8.66 -17.94
N GLY A 19 21.89 -9.21 -18.99
CA GLY A 19 22.24 -8.84 -20.36
C GLY A 19 21.80 -9.84 -21.39
N THR A 20 20.50 -9.90 -21.63
CA THR A 20 19.85 -10.00 -22.97
C THR A 20 18.37 -9.79 -22.72
N THR A 21 17.98 -8.51 -22.85
CA THR A 21 16.64 -7.93 -23.00
C THR A 21 15.44 -8.87 -22.91
N ASP A 22 14.93 -9.01 -21.69
CA ASP A 22 13.50 -8.78 -21.49
C ASP A 22 13.35 -7.78 -20.34
N SER A 23 13.17 -6.50 -20.69
CA SER A 23 13.13 -5.38 -19.73
C SER A 23 12.02 -5.48 -18.68
N CYS A 24 11.15 -6.50 -18.80
CA CYS A 24 10.06 -6.83 -17.91
C CYS A 24 10.36 -7.99 -16.95
N ALA A 25 11.45 -8.76 -17.08
CA ALA A 25 11.67 -9.99 -16.31
C ALA A 25 12.81 -9.90 -15.27
N VAL A 26 12.48 -10.04 -13.98
CA VAL A 26 13.41 -9.80 -12.86
C VAL A 26 13.43 -10.96 -11.86
N ARG A 27 14.57 -11.17 -11.19
CA ARG A 27 14.70 -12.18 -10.12
C ARG A 27 14.11 -11.64 -8.82
N ILE A 28 13.06 -12.29 -8.32
CA ILE A 28 12.32 -11.85 -7.13
C ILE A 28 12.59 -12.70 -5.88
N LYS A 29 13.06 -13.95 -6.06
CA LYS A 29 13.45 -14.90 -5.01
C LYS A 29 14.45 -15.90 -5.59
N ARG A 30 15.26 -16.55 -4.75
CA ARG A 30 16.15 -17.63 -5.22
C ARG A 30 15.32 -18.73 -5.89
N GLY A 31 15.62 -19.01 -7.16
CA GLY A 31 14.90 -20.00 -7.97
C GLY A 31 13.62 -19.47 -8.64
N PHE A 32 13.30 -18.18 -8.53
CA PHE A 32 12.07 -17.59 -9.09
C PHE A 32 12.34 -16.25 -9.78
N ARG A 33 11.68 -16.05 -10.92
CA ARG A 33 11.62 -14.79 -11.66
C ARG A 33 10.18 -14.36 -11.85
N ALA A 34 9.97 -13.07 -12.07
CA ALA A 34 8.68 -12.49 -12.40
C ALA A 34 8.79 -11.64 -13.67
N SER A 35 7.82 -11.76 -14.57
CA SER A 35 7.64 -10.89 -15.74
C SER A 35 6.49 -9.91 -15.51
N PHE A 36 6.67 -8.66 -15.95
CA PHE A 36 5.72 -7.56 -15.78
C PHE A 36 5.34 -6.93 -17.14
N PRO A 37 4.59 -7.64 -18.01
CA PRO A 37 4.24 -7.17 -19.35
C PRO A 37 3.37 -5.89 -19.37
N CYS A 38 2.47 -5.71 -18.39
CA CYS A 38 1.50 -4.61 -18.38
C CYS A 38 1.98 -3.32 -17.67
N ILE A 39 3.22 -3.28 -17.16
CA ILE A 39 3.71 -2.08 -16.47
C ILE A 39 4.04 -0.99 -17.50
N ARG A 40 3.46 0.19 -17.28
CA ARG A 40 3.64 1.40 -18.11
C ARG A 40 5.14 1.75 -18.25
N PRO A 41 5.58 2.42 -19.33
CA PRO A 41 7.01 2.68 -19.57
C PRO A 41 7.75 3.46 -18.46
N ASN A 42 7.05 4.36 -17.75
CA ASN A 42 7.61 5.16 -16.66
C ASN A 42 6.65 5.12 -15.45
N PRO A 43 6.59 3.97 -14.75
CA PRO A 43 5.65 3.79 -13.65
C PRO A 43 6.12 4.56 -12.42
N PRO A 44 5.21 5.12 -11.61
CA PRO A 44 5.60 5.71 -10.34
C PRO A 44 6.20 4.64 -9.42
N ARG A 45 7.11 5.04 -8.53
CA ARG A 45 7.86 4.12 -7.65
C ARG A 45 6.96 3.18 -6.84
N TRP A 46 5.82 3.69 -6.37
CA TRP A 46 4.89 2.92 -5.54
C TRP A 46 4.23 1.77 -6.32
N GLU A 47 3.91 1.98 -7.60
CA GLU A 47 3.31 0.96 -8.47
C GLU A 47 4.29 -0.20 -8.69
N VAL A 48 5.58 0.11 -8.89
CA VAL A 48 6.63 -0.92 -8.99
C VAL A 48 6.82 -1.67 -7.68
N TRP A 49 6.86 -0.97 -6.54
CA TRP A 49 7.07 -1.61 -5.25
C TRP A 49 5.93 -2.56 -4.89
N GLU A 50 4.69 -2.16 -5.16
CA GLU A 50 3.50 -2.98 -4.95
C GLU A 50 3.47 -4.22 -5.86
N ALA A 51 3.75 -4.05 -7.15
CA ALA A 51 3.85 -5.16 -8.09
C ALA A 51 4.93 -6.17 -7.68
N ILE A 52 6.09 -5.69 -7.21
CA ILE A 52 7.15 -6.57 -6.67
C ILE A 52 6.71 -7.28 -5.39
N ALA A 53 5.95 -6.62 -4.51
CA ALA A 53 5.43 -7.23 -3.29
C ALA A 53 4.46 -8.39 -3.61
N LEU A 54 3.52 -8.20 -4.55
CA LEU A 54 2.63 -9.26 -5.03
C LEU A 54 3.39 -10.41 -5.69
N ALA A 55 4.37 -10.10 -6.54
CA ALA A 55 5.20 -11.12 -7.18
C ALA A 55 5.98 -11.96 -6.14
N ARG A 56 6.48 -11.33 -5.07
CA ARG A 56 7.14 -12.02 -3.97
C ARG A 56 6.20 -12.95 -3.20
N ILE A 57 4.94 -12.56 -2.99
CA ILE A 57 3.92 -13.40 -2.38
C ILE A 57 3.71 -14.67 -3.23
N ALA A 58 3.53 -14.53 -4.54
CA ALA A 58 3.42 -15.65 -5.48
C ALA A 58 4.65 -16.58 -5.48
N ALA A 59 5.86 -16.00 -5.53
CA ALA A 59 7.06 -16.84 -5.44
C ALA A 59 7.19 -17.56 -4.11
N VAL A 60 6.64 -17.03 -3.01
CA VAL A 60 6.62 -17.73 -1.72
C VAL A 60 5.63 -18.89 -1.74
N LYS A 61 4.42 -18.68 -2.29
CA LYS A 61 3.39 -19.72 -2.46
C LYS A 61 3.97 -20.95 -3.16
N ASP A 62 4.64 -20.75 -4.30
CA ASP A 62 5.18 -21.84 -5.13
C ASP A 62 6.52 -22.42 -4.64
N SER A 63 7.13 -21.82 -3.61
CA SER A 63 8.42 -22.26 -3.08
C SER A 63 8.32 -23.19 -1.88
N LEU A 64 7.12 -23.34 -1.31
CA LEU A 64 6.91 -23.99 -0.03
C LEU A 64 5.85 -25.08 -0.16
N GLU A 65 6.18 -26.28 0.31
CA GLU A 65 5.26 -27.39 0.49
C GLU A 65 5.24 -27.82 1.98
N PRO A 66 4.05 -28.08 2.58
CA PRO A 66 2.73 -27.72 2.05
C PRO A 66 2.58 -26.19 1.86
N THR A 67 1.61 -25.79 1.03
CA THR A 67 1.34 -24.38 0.72
C THR A 67 1.12 -23.59 2.02
N PRO A 68 1.81 -22.46 2.22
CA PRO A 68 1.64 -21.64 3.41
C PRO A 68 0.31 -20.88 3.40
N VAL A 69 -0.19 -20.54 4.58
CA VAL A 69 -1.27 -19.56 4.72
C VAL A 69 -0.66 -18.16 4.71
N PHE A 70 -1.13 -17.25 3.87
CA PHE A 70 -0.74 -15.84 3.93
C PHE A 70 -1.60 -15.10 4.96
N VAL A 71 -0.95 -14.31 5.81
CA VAL A 71 -1.58 -13.73 7.01
C VAL A 71 -1.25 -12.24 7.15
N GLY A 72 -2.05 -11.51 7.93
CA GLY A 72 -1.78 -10.11 8.26
C GLY A 72 -1.59 -9.21 7.02
N SER A 73 -0.50 -8.43 6.95
CA SER A 73 -0.25 -7.49 5.86
C SER A 73 -0.22 -8.13 4.46
N SER A 74 0.25 -9.38 4.33
CA SER A 74 0.23 -10.08 3.04
C SER A 74 -1.18 -10.51 2.63
N ALA A 75 -2.01 -10.95 3.59
CA ALA A 75 -3.41 -11.24 3.32
C ALA A 75 -4.17 -9.96 2.96
N LEU A 76 -3.99 -8.87 3.70
CA LEU A 76 -4.61 -7.58 3.38
C LEU A 76 -4.21 -7.08 1.99
N LEU A 77 -2.94 -7.20 1.60
CA LEU A 77 -2.49 -6.82 0.26
C LEU A 77 -3.13 -7.66 -0.85
N LEU A 78 -3.25 -8.99 -0.63
CA LEU A 78 -3.97 -9.89 -1.55
C LEU A 78 -5.48 -9.59 -1.62
N HIS A 79 -6.04 -8.98 -0.57
CA HIS A 79 -7.40 -8.44 -0.55
C HIS A 79 -7.46 -6.99 -1.06
N GLY A 80 -6.42 -6.47 -1.72
CA GLY A 80 -6.41 -5.12 -2.30
C GLY A 80 -6.25 -3.96 -1.30
N ILE A 81 -5.97 -4.25 -0.03
CA ILE A 81 -5.79 -3.23 1.02
C ILE A 81 -4.30 -2.90 1.14
N THR A 82 -3.93 -1.69 0.69
CA THR A 82 -2.55 -1.20 0.77
C THR A 82 -2.36 -0.30 1.99
N GLY A 83 -1.17 -0.32 2.58
CA GLY A 83 -0.88 0.41 3.82
C GLY A 83 0.20 1.49 3.68
N TRP A 84 0.71 1.91 4.84
CA TRP A 84 1.84 2.83 4.99
C TRP A 84 3.14 2.25 4.40
N VAL A 85 3.44 1.00 4.76
CA VAL A 85 4.60 0.26 4.26
C VAL A 85 4.35 -0.14 2.80
N LYS A 86 5.14 0.38 1.87
CA LYS A 86 5.04 0.08 0.43
C LYS A 86 5.89 -1.11 -0.01
N ASN A 87 6.90 -1.48 0.78
CA ASN A 87 7.69 -2.71 0.58
C ASN A 87 7.56 -3.63 1.81
N PRO A 88 6.38 -4.24 2.03
CA PRO A 88 6.16 -5.10 3.19
C PRO A 88 6.95 -6.42 3.08
N ASP A 89 7.24 -7.02 4.23
CA ASP A 89 7.65 -8.41 4.29
C ASP A 89 6.50 -9.32 3.85
N VAL A 90 6.85 -10.49 3.30
CA VAL A 90 5.87 -11.55 3.04
C VAL A 90 5.59 -12.27 4.34
N VAL A 91 4.36 -12.18 4.85
CA VAL A 91 3.96 -12.73 6.14
C VAL A 91 3.11 -13.97 5.91
N ILE A 92 3.59 -15.10 6.45
CA ILE A 92 2.95 -16.39 6.33
C ILE A 92 2.72 -17.05 7.69
N HIS A 93 1.83 -18.02 7.72
CA HIS A 93 1.68 -19.00 8.79
C HIS A 93 1.90 -20.41 8.21
N THR A 94 2.61 -21.24 8.99
CA THR A 94 2.79 -22.66 8.75
C THR A 94 2.79 -23.37 10.09
N ASP A 95 2.26 -24.60 10.16
CA ASP A 95 2.26 -25.40 11.40
C ASP A 95 3.68 -25.75 11.87
N THR A 96 4.61 -25.82 10.93
CA THR A 96 6.03 -26.07 11.23
C THR A 96 6.77 -24.77 11.48
N LYS A 97 7.68 -24.78 12.45
CA LYS A 97 8.54 -23.62 12.74
C LYS A 97 9.47 -23.37 11.55
N ARG A 98 9.39 -22.18 10.96
CA ARG A 98 10.31 -21.72 9.92
C ARG A 98 11.12 -20.51 10.35
N ARG A 99 12.37 -20.46 9.87
CA ARG A 99 13.23 -19.29 10.04
C ARG A 99 12.85 -18.22 9.00
N THR A 100 12.98 -16.96 9.40
CA THR A 100 12.88 -15.83 8.48
C THR A 100 13.91 -15.97 7.36
N THR A 101 13.50 -15.79 6.11
CA THR A 101 14.39 -15.84 4.94
C THR A 101 14.38 -14.51 4.20
N GLY A 102 15.49 -14.18 3.54
CA GLY A 102 15.62 -12.93 2.77
C GLY A 102 15.09 -13.05 1.34
N LEU A 103 14.54 -11.96 0.84
CA LEU A 103 14.17 -11.73 -0.56
C LEU A 103 15.08 -10.62 -1.13
N PRO A 104 15.65 -10.80 -2.33
CA PRO A 104 16.64 -9.87 -2.88
C PRO A 104 16.02 -8.51 -3.22
N ALA A 105 16.87 -7.48 -3.27
CA ALA A 105 16.52 -6.23 -3.93
C ALA A 105 16.25 -6.49 -5.42
N VAL A 106 15.33 -5.73 -5.99
CA VAL A 106 14.90 -5.86 -7.39
C VAL A 106 15.02 -4.52 -8.09
N VAL A 107 15.43 -4.52 -9.35
CA VAL A 107 15.40 -3.32 -10.19
C VAL A 107 14.52 -3.62 -11.39
N LEU A 108 13.42 -2.90 -11.53
CA LEU A 108 12.47 -3.02 -12.63
C LEU A 108 12.27 -1.64 -13.25
N ARG A 109 12.49 -1.50 -14.56
CA ARG A 109 12.34 -0.22 -15.29
C ARG A 109 13.10 0.96 -14.62
N GLY A 110 14.28 0.70 -14.08
CA GLY A 110 15.11 1.71 -13.39
C GLY A 110 14.66 2.05 -11.96
N VAL A 111 13.52 1.53 -11.50
CA VAL A 111 13.08 1.67 -10.11
C VAL A 111 13.65 0.53 -9.28
N ARG A 112 14.37 0.87 -8.21
CA ARG A 112 14.88 -0.09 -7.22
C ARG A 112 13.84 -0.34 -6.14
N THR A 113 13.45 -1.59 -5.96
CA THR A 113 12.71 -2.09 -4.79
C THR A 113 13.70 -2.73 -3.80
N PRO A 114 13.76 -2.26 -2.55
CA PRO A 114 14.66 -2.78 -1.52
C PRO A 114 14.43 -4.27 -1.20
N PRO A 115 15.39 -4.94 -0.54
CA PRO A 115 15.17 -6.32 -0.08
C PRO A 115 14.05 -6.36 0.96
N SER A 116 13.39 -7.50 1.08
CA SER A 116 12.40 -7.77 2.13
C SER A 116 12.61 -9.17 2.69
N ARG A 117 11.75 -9.60 3.61
CA ARG A 117 11.88 -10.90 4.28
C ARG A 117 10.60 -11.71 4.11
N VAL A 118 10.71 -13.02 4.29
CA VAL A 118 9.58 -13.91 4.52
C VAL A 118 9.52 -14.18 6.02
N SER A 119 8.48 -13.70 6.68
CA SER A 119 8.26 -13.81 8.12
C SER A 119 7.19 -14.85 8.42
N CYS A 120 7.48 -15.77 9.35
CA CYS A 120 6.55 -16.83 9.75
C CYS A 120 5.90 -16.49 11.10
N ARG A 121 4.59 -16.26 11.12
CA ARG A 121 3.79 -16.09 12.34
C ARG A 121 3.43 -17.45 12.90
N ARG A 122 3.54 -17.59 14.23
CA ARG A 122 3.24 -18.85 14.94
C ARG A 122 1.75 -19.06 15.18
N THR A 123 1.02 -17.97 15.36
CA THR A 123 -0.41 -18.03 15.67
C THR A 123 -1.19 -18.30 14.37
N PRO A 124 -2.01 -19.36 14.31
CA PRO A 124 -2.92 -19.60 13.19
C PRO A 124 -3.97 -18.47 13.06
N PRO A 125 -4.77 -18.44 11.98
CA PRO A 125 -5.95 -17.58 11.89
C PRO A 125 -6.84 -17.64 13.14
N LEU A 126 -7.58 -16.56 13.40
CA LEU A 126 -8.25 -16.32 14.68
C LEU A 126 -9.73 -16.71 14.65
N ILE A 127 -10.45 -16.39 13.58
CA ILE A 127 -11.90 -16.57 13.45
C ILE A 127 -12.19 -17.69 12.45
N GLU A 128 -11.66 -17.57 11.24
CA GLU A 128 -12.05 -18.42 10.12
C GLU A 128 -10.88 -19.29 9.67
N ASP A 129 -11.21 -20.50 9.22
CA ASP A 129 -10.22 -21.34 8.55
C ASP A 129 -9.71 -20.62 7.29
N PRO A 130 -8.39 -20.73 6.99
CA PRO A 130 -7.86 -20.18 5.76
C PRO A 130 -8.60 -20.75 4.56
N HIS A 131 -8.97 -19.88 3.63
CA HIS A 131 -9.58 -20.27 2.37
C HIS A 131 -8.77 -19.75 1.18
N PRO A 132 -8.80 -20.45 0.04
CA PRO A 132 -8.27 -19.90 -1.20
C PRO A 132 -8.99 -18.59 -1.56
N ASN A 133 -8.25 -17.51 -1.79
CA ASN A 133 -8.80 -16.33 -2.43
C ASN A 133 -9.06 -16.60 -3.93
N ARG A 134 -9.57 -15.61 -4.65
CA ARG A 134 -9.88 -15.69 -6.10
C ARG A 134 -8.70 -16.13 -6.96
N ASP A 135 -7.48 -15.86 -6.52
CA ASP A 135 -6.24 -16.16 -7.25
C ASP A 135 -5.55 -17.44 -6.73
N GLY A 136 -6.26 -18.22 -5.90
CA GLY A 136 -5.81 -19.50 -5.38
C GLY A 136 -4.73 -19.40 -4.31
N PHE A 137 -4.54 -18.24 -3.68
CA PHE A 137 -3.70 -18.09 -2.49
C PHE A 137 -4.48 -18.53 -1.26
N LEU A 138 -3.90 -19.40 -0.43
CA LEU A 138 -4.48 -19.72 0.86
C LEU A 138 -4.27 -18.53 1.81
N VAL A 139 -5.34 -17.83 2.19
CA VAL A 139 -5.26 -16.57 2.95
C VAL A 139 -6.14 -16.59 4.19
N GLU A 140 -5.79 -15.76 5.17
CA GLU A 140 -6.72 -15.32 6.21
C GLU A 140 -7.89 -14.53 5.64
N SER A 141 -9.03 -14.57 6.34
CA SER A 141 -10.10 -13.61 6.12
C SER A 141 -9.59 -12.18 6.33
N PRO A 142 -10.14 -11.17 5.61
CA PRO A 142 -9.72 -9.78 5.79
C PRO A 142 -9.83 -9.29 7.23
N GLU A 143 -10.83 -9.78 7.99
CA GLU A 143 -10.98 -9.49 9.42
C GLU A 143 -9.83 -10.05 10.26
N ASP A 144 -9.51 -11.33 10.09
CA ASP A 144 -8.42 -11.98 10.83
C ASP A 144 -7.09 -11.32 10.55
N ALA A 145 -6.86 -10.98 9.27
CA ALA A 145 -5.67 -10.28 8.85
C ALA A 145 -5.58 -8.90 9.51
N LEU A 146 -6.68 -8.13 9.56
CA LEU A 146 -6.70 -6.83 10.23
C LEU A 146 -6.52 -6.95 11.74
N LEU A 147 -7.23 -7.88 12.40
CA LEU A 147 -7.13 -8.15 13.83
C LEU A 147 -5.68 -8.52 14.21
N ARG A 148 -5.05 -9.39 13.43
CA ARG A 148 -3.64 -9.77 13.61
C ARG A 148 -2.71 -8.55 13.54
N VAL A 149 -2.90 -7.70 12.54
CA VAL A 149 -2.10 -6.49 12.33
C VAL A 149 -2.27 -5.52 13.50
N VAL A 150 -3.50 -5.17 13.89
CA VAL A 150 -3.73 -4.20 14.98
C VAL A 150 -3.26 -4.72 16.35
N MET A 151 -3.25 -6.04 16.53
CA MET A 151 -2.72 -6.67 17.75
C MET A 151 -1.20 -6.72 17.79
N SER A 152 -0.52 -6.90 16.65
CA SER A 152 0.88 -7.35 16.63
C SER A 152 1.87 -6.34 16.05
N ASP A 153 1.46 -5.57 15.05
CA ASP A 153 2.37 -4.70 14.29
C ASP A 153 2.59 -3.36 15.03
N GLU A 154 3.42 -2.48 14.44
CA GLU A 154 3.65 -1.12 14.96
C GLU A 154 2.42 -0.22 14.77
N GLN A 155 2.29 0.79 15.62
CA GLN A 155 1.09 1.62 15.77
C GLN A 155 0.69 2.32 14.47
N LEU A 156 1.64 3.00 13.81
CA LEU A 156 1.38 3.74 12.58
C LEU A 156 0.92 2.82 11.44
N PRO A 157 1.68 1.79 11.00
CA PRO A 157 1.25 0.96 9.89
C PRO A 157 -0.05 0.19 10.18
N ALA A 158 -0.27 -0.24 11.43
CA ALA A 158 -1.51 -0.89 11.81
C ALA A 158 -2.73 0.06 11.78
N PHE A 159 -2.56 1.31 12.25
CA PHE A 159 -3.60 2.33 12.16
C PHE A 159 -3.96 2.66 10.72
N VAL A 160 -2.94 2.82 9.86
CA VAL A 160 -3.15 3.11 8.44
C VAL A 160 -3.88 1.96 7.76
N LEU A 161 -3.46 0.72 7.98
CA LEU A 161 -4.16 -0.45 7.41
C LEU A 161 -5.61 -0.56 7.92
N ALA A 162 -5.88 -0.21 9.18
CA ALA A 162 -7.25 -0.17 9.70
C ALA A 162 -8.12 0.88 8.99
N CYS A 163 -7.60 2.09 8.75
CA CYS A 163 -8.34 3.12 8.01
C CYS A 163 -8.59 2.69 6.55
N MET A 164 -7.58 2.14 5.87
CA MET A 164 -7.70 1.70 4.48
C MET A 164 -8.67 0.52 4.32
N ALA A 165 -8.66 -0.42 5.27
CA ALA A 165 -9.63 -1.51 5.32
C ALA A 165 -11.07 -0.98 5.52
N LEU A 166 -11.27 -0.07 6.49
CA LEU A 166 -12.56 0.55 6.75
C LEU A 166 -13.06 1.36 5.54
N HIS A 167 -12.19 2.15 4.91
CA HIS A 167 -12.52 2.90 3.70
C HIS A 167 -13.04 1.98 2.59
N ALA A 168 -12.31 0.90 2.30
CA ALA A 168 -12.69 -0.08 1.30
C ALA A 168 -14.01 -0.79 1.63
N TRP A 169 -14.15 -1.34 2.85
CA TRP A 169 -15.32 -2.13 3.23
C TRP A 169 -16.58 -1.29 3.40
N THR A 170 -16.46 -0.04 3.79
CA THR A 170 -17.60 0.88 3.86
C THR A 170 -17.93 1.50 2.51
N ARG A 171 -17.08 1.33 1.49
CA ARG A 171 -17.17 2.02 0.20
C ARG A 171 -17.37 3.53 0.41
N PHE A 172 -16.54 4.11 1.28
CA PHE A 172 -16.70 5.50 1.68
C PHE A 172 -16.59 6.41 0.46
N SER A 173 -17.54 7.33 0.32
CA SER A 173 -17.48 8.38 -0.69
C SER A 173 -18.10 9.65 -0.15
N ALA A 174 -17.63 10.80 -0.62
CA ALA A 174 -18.16 12.10 -0.22
C ALA A 174 -19.66 12.23 -0.52
N SER A 175 -20.18 11.52 -1.53
CA SER A 175 -21.60 11.50 -1.92
C SER A 175 -22.50 10.56 -1.09
N ASP A 176 -21.93 9.61 -0.34
CA ASP A 176 -22.68 8.63 0.48
C ASP A 176 -22.03 8.49 1.88
N GLN A 177 -21.74 9.62 2.54
CA GLN A 177 -21.10 9.57 3.86
C GLN A 177 -22.00 8.91 4.90
N GLU A 178 -23.30 9.21 4.92
CA GLU A 178 -24.21 8.72 5.96
C GLU A 178 -24.25 7.19 6.01
N SER A 179 -24.44 6.53 4.86
CA SER A 179 -24.48 5.07 4.80
C SER A 179 -23.12 4.45 5.10
N ALA A 180 -22.03 5.06 4.61
CA ALA A 180 -20.67 4.61 4.88
C ALA A 180 -20.34 4.67 6.37
N ARG A 181 -20.70 5.75 7.08
CA ARG A 181 -20.53 5.90 8.53
C ARG A 181 -21.36 4.88 9.31
N LYS A 182 -22.61 4.62 8.90
CA LYS A 182 -23.44 3.55 9.50
C LYS A 182 -22.82 2.16 9.32
N ARG A 183 -22.19 1.88 8.17
CA ARG A 183 -21.41 0.66 7.96
C ARG A 183 -20.18 0.66 8.88
N GLU A 184 -19.42 1.74 8.92
CA GLU A 184 -18.21 1.89 9.74
C GLU A 184 -18.45 1.56 11.22
N VAL A 185 -19.49 2.14 11.82
CA VAL A 185 -19.87 1.90 13.23
C VAL A 185 -20.13 0.41 13.47
N ARG A 186 -20.86 -0.27 12.58
CA ARG A 186 -21.15 -1.70 12.69
C ARG A 186 -19.90 -2.57 12.57
N ILE A 187 -19.05 -2.28 11.58
CA ILE A 187 -17.79 -2.99 11.36
C ILE A 187 -16.88 -2.84 12.59
N LYS A 188 -16.68 -1.61 13.06
CA LYS A 188 -15.85 -1.33 14.25
C LYS A 188 -16.39 -2.01 15.49
N ALA A 189 -17.70 -1.96 15.73
CA ALA A 189 -18.32 -2.63 16.87
C ALA A 189 -18.07 -4.14 16.87
N ARG A 190 -18.21 -4.80 15.72
CA ARG A 190 -17.92 -6.25 15.57
C ARG A 190 -16.45 -6.57 15.86
N LEU A 191 -15.51 -5.86 15.23
CA LEU A 191 -14.07 -6.11 15.38
C LEU A 191 -13.59 -5.83 16.81
N VAL A 192 -14.06 -4.74 17.42
CA VAL A 192 -13.74 -4.40 18.82
C VAL A 192 -14.33 -5.43 19.77
N GLY A 193 -15.59 -5.83 19.58
CA GLY A 193 -16.24 -6.87 20.39
C GLY A 193 -15.49 -8.19 20.33
N PHE A 194 -14.96 -8.57 19.17
CA PHE A 194 -14.11 -9.75 19.03
C PHE A 194 -12.81 -9.65 19.85
N LEU A 195 -12.09 -8.52 19.77
CA LEU A 195 -10.88 -8.30 20.56
C LEU A 195 -11.13 -8.29 22.07
N GLU A 196 -12.30 -7.80 22.50
CA GLU A 196 -12.70 -7.78 23.91
C GLU A 196 -13.07 -9.17 24.43
N ALA A 197 -13.73 -9.98 23.59
CA ALA A 197 -14.02 -11.39 23.90
C ALA A 197 -12.75 -12.25 24.00
N LEU A 198 -11.68 -11.89 23.28
CA LEU A 198 -10.39 -12.61 23.29
C LEU A 198 -9.56 -12.48 24.58
N ALA A 199 -10.07 -11.81 25.63
CA ALA A 199 -9.52 -11.61 26.99
C ALA A 199 -8.00 -11.84 27.19
N SER A 200 -7.29 -10.79 27.65
CA SER A 200 -5.89 -10.86 28.13
C SER A 200 -4.80 -11.29 27.15
N LYS A 201 -5.08 -11.49 25.85
CA LYS A 201 -4.03 -11.65 24.83
C LYS A 201 -3.23 -10.35 24.65
N ARG A 202 -1.90 -10.47 24.50
CA ARG A 202 -1.01 -9.34 24.24
C ARG A 202 -1.52 -8.57 23.00
N GLY A 203 -1.67 -7.26 23.16
CA GLY A 203 -2.01 -6.36 22.05
C GLY A 203 -3.50 -6.12 21.82
N THR A 204 -4.42 -6.84 22.47
CA THR A 204 -5.88 -6.62 22.29
C THR A 204 -6.31 -5.21 22.67
N ARG A 205 -5.88 -4.70 23.84
CA ARG A 205 -6.17 -3.32 24.27
C ARG A 205 -5.71 -2.27 23.26
N ARG A 206 -4.51 -2.46 22.70
CA ARG A 206 -3.96 -1.58 21.66
C ARG A 206 -4.77 -1.71 20.37
N GLY A 207 -5.08 -2.93 19.95
CA GLY A 207 -5.90 -3.21 18.77
C GLY A 207 -7.27 -2.56 18.86
N SER A 208 -7.98 -2.71 19.99
CA SER A 208 -9.28 -2.06 20.20
C SER A 208 -9.16 -0.54 20.21
N CYS A 209 -8.05 0.00 20.73
CA CYS A 209 -7.79 1.44 20.67
C CYS A 209 -7.57 1.93 19.23
N ILE A 210 -6.80 1.19 18.42
CA ILE A 210 -6.58 1.48 16.99
C ILE A 210 -7.91 1.41 16.24
N LEU A 211 -8.69 0.33 16.39
CA LEU A 211 -9.95 0.15 15.69
C LEU A 211 -10.97 1.24 16.01
N ARG A 212 -11.05 1.69 17.28
CA ARG A 212 -11.92 2.81 17.68
C ARG A 212 -11.49 4.13 17.03
N ALA A 213 -10.18 4.36 16.94
CA ALA A 213 -9.60 5.60 16.43
C ALA A 213 -9.53 5.66 14.89
N ALA A 214 -9.40 4.52 14.22
CA ALA A 214 -9.36 4.42 12.77
C ALA A 214 -10.68 4.89 12.15
N ASP A 215 -10.61 5.44 10.94
CA ASP A 215 -11.73 6.15 10.33
C ASP A 215 -11.80 5.86 8.82
N ALA A 216 -13.00 5.59 8.30
CA ALA A 216 -13.21 5.23 6.89
C ALA A 216 -13.06 6.40 5.91
N GLY A 217 -13.10 7.65 6.39
CA GLY A 217 -13.01 8.83 5.54
C GLY A 217 -11.61 9.15 5.01
N CYS A 218 -10.56 8.46 5.48
CA CYS A 218 -9.24 8.59 4.88
C CYS A 218 -9.21 7.91 3.50
N GLU A 219 -8.97 8.67 2.44
CA GLU A 219 -8.94 8.16 1.06
C GLU A 219 -7.63 7.44 0.72
N ASN A 220 -6.55 7.76 1.43
CA ASN A 220 -5.25 7.20 1.14
C ASN A 220 -4.38 7.03 2.42
N PRO A 221 -3.28 6.24 2.33
CA PRO A 221 -2.41 5.98 3.48
C PRO A 221 -1.80 7.22 4.13
N ALA A 222 -1.59 8.30 3.39
CA ALA A 222 -0.99 9.53 3.91
C ALA A 222 -1.99 10.33 4.74
N GLU A 223 -3.25 10.41 4.32
CA GLU A 223 -4.32 10.98 5.14
C GLU A 223 -4.52 10.20 6.44
N ALA A 224 -4.48 8.87 6.39
CA ALA A 224 -4.58 8.05 7.60
C ALA A 224 -3.37 8.25 8.53
N ALA A 225 -2.16 8.41 7.99
CA ALA A 225 -0.99 8.73 8.79
C ALA A 225 -1.11 10.12 9.44
N LEU A 226 -1.64 11.11 8.72
CA LEU A 226 -1.91 12.44 9.25
C LEU A 226 -2.99 12.38 10.36
N LEU A 227 -4.08 11.65 10.14
CA LEU A 227 -5.13 11.44 11.14
C LEU A 227 -4.55 10.81 12.42
N TRP A 228 -3.68 9.80 12.29
CA TRP A 228 -2.99 9.22 13.44
C TRP A 228 -2.22 10.28 14.25
N VAL A 229 -1.44 11.14 13.59
CA VAL A 229 -0.72 12.22 14.30
C VAL A 229 -1.73 13.15 14.98
N VAL A 230 -2.74 13.63 14.26
CA VAL A 230 -3.77 14.55 14.79
C VAL A 230 -4.46 13.97 16.01
N LEU A 231 -4.94 12.73 15.97
CA LEU A 231 -5.64 12.08 17.09
C LEU A 231 -4.75 11.91 18.33
N THR A 232 -3.43 11.76 18.16
CA THR A 232 -2.49 11.63 19.30
C THR A 232 -2.18 12.93 20.02
N VAL A 233 -2.63 14.07 19.47
CA VAL A 233 -2.44 15.41 20.07
C VAL A 233 -3.72 16.22 20.21
N SER A 234 -4.79 15.88 19.50
CA SER A 234 -6.07 16.60 19.57
C SER A 234 -6.87 16.16 20.79
N PRO A 235 -7.22 17.08 21.70
CA PRO A 235 -8.19 16.86 22.76
C PRO A 235 -9.63 17.14 22.32
N PHE A 236 -9.83 17.60 21.08
CA PHE A 236 -11.14 17.91 20.51
C PHE A 236 -11.63 16.79 19.59
N PRO A 237 -12.94 16.68 19.36
CA PRO A 237 -13.50 15.80 18.34
C PRO A 237 -12.88 16.07 16.97
N VAL A 238 -12.49 15.00 16.29
CA VAL A 238 -11.89 15.04 14.95
C VAL A 238 -12.83 14.34 13.98
N THR A 239 -13.12 14.97 12.85
CA THR A 239 -14.00 14.45 11.81
C THR A 239 -13.26 14.43 10.48
N THR A 240 -13.22 13.28 9.80
CA THR A 240 -12.68 13.20 8.44
C THR A 240 -13.75 13.52 7.39
N GLN A 241 -13.33 14.00 6.23
CA GLN A 241 -14.22 14.32 5.09
C GLN A 241 -15.37 15.27 5.48
N HIS A 242 -15.10 16.22 6.38
CA HIS A 242 -16.13 17.15 6.86
C HIS A 242 -16.59 18.07 5.74
N GLU A 243 -17.91 18.13 5.54
CA GLU A 243 -18.54 18.95 4.52
C GLU A 243 -18.64 20.42 4.98
N ILE A 244 -18.07 21.33 4.19
CA ILE A 244 -18.00 22.77 4.46
C ILE A 244 -18.70 23.50 3.31
N HIS A 245 -19.70 24.30 3.65
CA HIS A 245 -20.49 25.11 2.71
C HIS A 245 -20.08 26.57 2.78
N VAL A 246 -19.33 27.05 1.78
CA VAL A 246 -18.83 28.43 1.74
C VAL A 246 -18.93 29.00 0.33
N GLY A 247 -19.45 30.22 0.20
CA GLY A 247 -19.54 30.93 -1.08
C GLY A 247 -20.35 30.19 -2.15
N GLY A 248 -21.41 29.48 -1.75
CA GLY A 248 -22.24 28.67 -2.66
C GLY A 248 -21.55 27.41 -3.19
N ARG A 249 -20.42 27.01 -2.61
CA ARG A 249 -19.66 25.80 -2.96
C ARG A 249 -19.59 24.85 -1.76
N THR A 250 -19.51 23.57 -2.06
CA THR A 250 -19.28 22.51 -1.08
C THR A 250 -17.84 22.02 -1.19
N TYR A 251 -17.18 21.95 -0.06
CA TYR A 251 -15.82 21.47 0.11
C TYR A 251 -15.79 20.34 1.12
N PHE A 252 -14.95 19.33 0.89
CA PHE A 252 -14.67 18.30 1.89
C PHE A 252 -13.26 18.52 2.41
N ALA A 253 -13.11 18.55 3.73
CA ALA A 253 -11.81 18.65 4.39
C ALA A 253 -11.37 17.25 4.85
N ASP A 254 -10.14 16.85 4.50
CA ASP A 254 -9.61 15.52 4.82
C ASP A 254 -9.77 15.21 6.31
N ILE A 255 -9.39 16.17 7.16
CA ILE A 255 -9.53 16.11 8.63
C ILE A 255 -9.92 17.50 9.15
N ALA A 256 -10.96 17.58 9.97
CA ALA A 256 -11.46 18.81 10.56
C ALA A 256 -11.64 18.70 12.08
N ILE A 257 -11.36 19.80 12.77
CA ILE A 257 -11.80 20.08 14.14
C ILE A 257 -12.73 21.27 14.06
N VAL A 258 -14.02 20.96 13.96
CA VAL A 258 -15.08 21.91 13.59
C VAL A 258 -15.19 23.05 14.61
N ASP A 259 -15.17 22.72 15.91
CA ASP A 259 -15.30 23.70 17.00
C ASP A 259 -14.21 24.78 16.98
N LEU A 260 -13.04 24.46 16.42
CA LEU A 260 -11.91 25.38 16.31
C LEU A 260 -11.76 25.99 14.90
N LYS A 261 -12.64 25.61 13.97
CA LYS A 261 -12.48 25.86 12.52
C LYS A 261 -11.06 25.55 12.02
N ILE A 262 -10.48 24.42 12.41
CA ILE A 262 -9.18 23.96 11.91
C ILE A 262 -9.40 22.82 10.92
N ILE A 263 -8.77 22.91 9.75
CA ILE A 263 -8.68 21.77 8.81
C ILE A 263 -7.22 21.38 8.58
N PHE A 264 -6.97 20.09 8.44
CA PHE A 264 -5.72 19.53 7.97
C PHE A 264 -5.94 18.91 6.61
N GLU A 265 -5.13 19.32 5.62
CA GLU A 265 -5.20 18.79 4.24
C GLU A 265 -3.87 18.16 3.86
N PHE A 266 -3.91 16.95 3.32
CA PHE A 266 -2.74 16.28 2.77
C PHE A 266 -2.54 16.68 1.30
N ASP A 267 -1.42 17.34 1.00
CA ASP A 267 -1.03 17.68 -0.37
C ASP A 267 -0.11 16.61 -0.95
N GLY A 268 -0.72 15.62 -1.60
CA GLY A 268 0.00 14.73 -2.50
C GLY A 268 0.43 15.50 -3.74
N LEU A 269 1.72 15.86 -3.83
CA LEU A 269 2.43 16.60 -4.91
C LEU A 269 2.25 16.07 -6.37
N ALA A 270 1.20 15.31 -6.70
CA ALA A 270 0.96 14.66 -7.97
C ALA A 270 -0.41 14.99 -8.61
N LYS A 271 -0.96 16.19 -8.41
CA LYS A 271 -2.17 16.66 -9.14
C LYS A 271 -1.95 17.94 -9.95
N LEU A 272 -0.74 18.15 -10.49
CA LEU A 272 -0.54 19.16 -11.54
C LEU A 272 -0.89 18.49 -12.89
N GLY A 273 -1.95 18.98 -13.54
CA GLY A 273 -2.49 18.45 -14.79
C GLY A 273 -1.47 18.34 -15.92
N SER A 274 -1.83 17.63 -16.98
CA SER A 274 -0.91 17.29 -18.07
C SER A 274 -0.62 18.48 -19.00
N SER A 275 -1.46 19.53 -18.97
CA SER A 275 -1.25 20.77 -19.72
C SER A 275 -1.03 22.00 -18.83
N ARG A 276 -0.29 22.98 -19.34
CA ARG A 276 -0.04 24.27 -18.65
C ARG A 276 -1.35 24.99 -18.29
N ALA A 277 -2.38 24.89 -19.15
CA ALA A 277 -3.68 25.50 -18.92
C ALA A 277 -4.47 24.80 -17.79
N GLU A 278 -4.43 23.46 -17.73
CA GLU A 278 -5.02 22.70 -16.63
C GLU A 278 -4.31 22.97 -15.31
N VAL A 279 -2.98 23.04 -15.32
CA VAL A 279 -2.17 23.39 -14.14
C VAL A 279 -2.56 24.77 -13.62
N GLU A 280 -2.67 25.76 -14.51
CA GLU A 280 -3.07 27.12 -14.15
C GLU A 280 -4.50 27.17 -13.61
N ALA A 281 -5.45 26.45 -14.23
CA ALA A 281 -6.83 26.39 -13.77
C ALA A 281 -6.97 25.67 -12.42
N GLN A 282 -6.21 24.60 -12.18
CA GLN A 282 -6.16 23.90 -10.88
C GLN A 282 -5.58 24.81 -9.79
N LYS A 283 -4.49 25.51 -10.09
CA LYS A 283 -3.90 26.50 -9.16
C LYS A 283 -4.90 27.59 -8.80
N ARG A 284 -5.61 28.15 -9.78
CA ARG A 284 -6.64 29.17 -9.53
C ARG A 284 -7.79 28.63 -8.66
N ARG A 285 -8.31 27.43 -8.95
CA ARG A 285 -9.33 26.80 -8.11
C ARG A 285 -8.85 26.57 -6.68
N TRP A 286 -7.60 26.14 -6.54
CA TRP A 286 -6.97 25.93 -5.25
C TRP A 286 -6.86 27.24 -4.46
N VAL A 287 -6.37 28.33 -5.08
CA VAL A 287 -6.31 29.67 -4.44
C VAL A 287 -7.69 30.13 -4.02
N LEU A 288 -8.69 30.07 -4.91
CA LEU A 288 -10.06 30.51 -4.61
C LEU A 288 -10.71 29.70 -3.49
N ARG A 289 -10.44 28.39 -3.41
CA ARG A 289 -10.88 27.55 -2.28
C ARG A 289 -10.24 28.02 -0.98
N ASP A 290 -8.93 28.22 -1.00
CA ASP A 290 -8.13 28.57 0.16
C ASP A 290 -8.50 29.96 0.72
N GLU A 291 -8.76 30.93 -0.17
CA GLU A 291 -9.32 32.25 0.17
C GLU A 291 -10.73 32.13 0.78
N ALA A 292 -11.65 31.42 0.10
CA ALA A 292 -13.01 31.25 0.60
C ALA A 292 -13.05 30.63 2.00
N LEU A 293 -12.27 29.57 2.23
CA LEU A 293 -12.18 28.93 3.55
C LEU A 293 -11.64 29.88 4.61
N ARG A 294 -10.60 30.68 4.30
CA ARG A 294 -10.06 31.67 5.24
C ARG A 294 -11.04 32.80 5.54
N ASP A 295 -11.76 33.29 4.54
CA ASP A 295 -12.76 34.33 4.71
C ASP A 295 -13.93 33.86 5.59
N ASP A 296 -14.27 32.57 5.56
CA ASP A 296 -15.22 31.95 6.50
C ASP A 296 -14.60 31.69 7.89
N GLY A 297 -13.31 31.96 8.08
CA GLY A 297 -12.60 31.83 9.35
C GLY A 297 -11.96 30.45 9.59
N TRP A 298 -11.81 29.62 8.56
CA TRP A 298 -11.08 28.35 8.67
C TRP A 298 -9.57 28.58 8.65
N ASN A 299 -8.89 27.92 9.59
CA ASN A 299 -7.45 27.78 9.60
C ASN A 299 -7.03 26.49 8.88
N VAL A 300 -6.39 26.65 7.71
CA VAL A 300 -5.98 25.55 6.85
C VAL A 300 -4.52 25.17 7.12
N ILE A 301 -4.27 23.96 7.63
CA ILE A 301 -2.94 23.41 7.89
C ILE A 301 -2.61 22.34 6.84
N ARG A 302 -1.74 22.68 5.90
CA ARG A 302 -1.32 21.74 4.84
C ARG A 302 -0.16 20.87 5.31
N VAL A 303 -0.21 19.60 4.93
CA VAL A 303 0.82 18.61 5.22
C VAL A 303 1.24 17.93 3.92
N CYS A 304 2.53 17.82 3.67
CA CYS A 304 3.07 17.16 2.48
C CYS A 304 3.95 15.96 2.85
N TRP A 305 4.39 15.21 1.84
CA TRP A 305 5.28 14.06 2.05
C TRP A 305 6.56 14.38 2.84
N ALA A 306 7.12 15.59 2.67
CA ALA A 306 8.34 16.00 3.38
C ALA A 306 8.11 16.16 4.90
N ASP A 307 6.88 16.42 5.33
CA ASP A 307 6.58 16.54 6.76
C ASP A 307 6.63 15.19 7.49
N PHE A 308 6.42 14.08 6.78
CA PHE A 308 6.53 12.73 7.34
C PHE A 308 7.99 12.28 7.51
N GLU A 309 8.97 13.04 7.01
CA GLU A 309 10.39 12.75 7.26
C GLU A 309 10.80 13.02 8.71
N ASP A 310 10.04 13.87 9.44
CA ASP A 310 10.20 14.09 10.88
C ASP A 310 8.83 14.12 11.57
N PHE A 311 8.34 12.92 11.92
CA PHE A 311 7.10 12.74 12.68
C PHE A 311 7.09 13.52 14.01
N SER A 312 8.23 13.70 14.67
CA SER A 312 8.30 14.44 15.93
C SER A 312 8.13 15.95 15.71
N ALA A 313 8.71 16.51 14.65
CA ALA A 313 8.47 17.90 14.24
C ALA A 313 7.02 18.10 13.78
N LEU A 314 6.48 17.20 12.96
CA LEU A 314 5.08 17.25 12.52
C LEU A 314 4.12 17.24 13.72
N ARG A 315 4.32 16.32 14.67
CA ARG A 315 3.51 16.25 15.89
C ARG A 315 3.61 17.52 16.72
N ARG A 316 4.80 18.11 16.89
CA ARG A 316 4.98 19.39 17.58
C ARG A 316 4.26 20.52 16.87
N ARG A 317 4.32 20.57 15.53
CA ARG A 317 3.63 21.57 14.70
C ARG A 317 2.12 21.47 14.89
N ILE A 318 1.54 20.28 14.75
CA ILE A 318 0.10 20.06 14.92
C ILE A 318 -0.33 20.39 16.35
N ARG A 319 0.43 19.98 17.37
CA ARG A 319 0.12 20.33 18.77
C ARG A 319 0.06 21.85 19.02
N ARG A 320 0.88 22.65 18.33
CA ARG A 320 0.84 24.12 18.43
C ARG A 320 -0.45 24.74 17.85
N ALA A 321 -1.13 24.05 16.94
CA ALA A 321 -2.43 24.50 16.45
C ALA A 321 -3.49 24.49 17.56
N PHE A 322 -3.30 23.68 18.61
CA PHE A 322 -4.23 23.58 19.73
C PHE A 322 -3.87 24.48 20.92
N SER A 323 -2.65 25.03 20.99
CA SER A 323 -2.20 25.77 22.19
C SER A 323 -2.94 27.07 22.50
N VAL A 324 -3.74 27.58 21.56
CA VAL A 324 -4.62 28.75 21.80
C VAL A 324 -5.81 28.36 22.68
N SER A 325 -6.22 27.09 22.64
CA SER A 325 -7.23 26.51 23.49
C SER A 325 -6.52 25.77 24.63
N GLN A 326 -6.86 26.01 25.90
CA GLN A 326 -6.31 25.27 27.04
C GLN A 326 -7.29 24.20 27.53
N PRO A 327 -7.45 23.06 26.84
CA PRO A 327 -8.29 21.98 27.31
C PRO A 327 -7.61 21.28 28.50
N LEU A 328 -8.39 21.07 29.55
CA LEU A 328 -7.98 20.36 30.77
C LEU A 328 -7.89 18.84 30.58
N VAL A 329 -8.35 18.32 29.44
CA VAL A 329 -8.46 16.88 29.16
C VAL A 329 -7.34 16.44 28.21
N PRO A 330 -6.60 15.36 28.52
CA PRO A 330 -5.60 14.82 27.61
C PRO A 330 -6.24 14.25 26.33
N PRO A 331 -5.52 14.25 25.19
CA PRO A 331 -6.02 13.62 23.96
C PRO A 331 -6.43 12.15 24.18
N PRO A 332 -7.64 11.73 23.76
CA PRO A 332 -8.16 10.39 24.06
C PRO A 332 -7.34 9.25 23.44
N TYR A 333 -6.54 9.56 22.41
CA TYR A 333 -5.69 8.61 21.71
C TYR A 333 -4.19 8.91 21.86
N ALA A 334 -3.78 9.70 22.86
CA ALA A 334 -2.37 10.01 23.12
C ALA A 334 -1.49 8.75 23.25
N GLN A 335 -2.04 7.67 23.80
CA GLN A 335 -1.37 6.36 23.97
C GLN A 335 -1.03 5.64 22.66
N LEU A 336 -1.60 6.06 21.52
CA LEU A 336 -1.26 5.50 20.21
C LEU A 336 0.05 6.09 19.66
N TRP A 337 0.57 7.15 20.28
CA TRP A 337 1.82 7.77 19.84
C TRP A 337 3.01 6.85 20.12
N ALA A 338 3.74 6.53 19.06
CA ALA A 338 5.04 5.89 19.09
C ALA A 338 5.80 6.36 17.85
N LEU A 339 7.08 6.75 18.00
CA LEU A 339 7.88 7.13 16.85
C LEU A 339 8.04 5.88 15.94
N PRO A 340 7.70 5.96 14.63
CA PRO A 340 7.84 4.82 13.73
C PRO A 340 9.28 4.34 13.67
N SER A 341 9.48 3.02 13.75
CA SER A 341 10.82 2.44 13.62
C SER A 341 11.31 2.46 12.16
N GLU A 342 12.61 2.29 11.95
CA GLU A 342 13.17 2.06 10.61
C GLU A 342 12.62 0.79 9.94
N ASP A 343 12.18 -0.20 10.73
CA ASP A 343 11.61 -1.44 10.20
C ASP A 343 10.21 -1.24 9.60
N CYS A 344 9.53 -0.11 9.85
CA CYS A 344 8.24 0.22 9.22
C CYS A 344 8.22 1.55 8.42
N ASP A 345 9.06 2.52 8.75
CA ASP A 345 9.12 3.82 8.05
C ASP A 345 10.51 4.12 7.47
N GLY A 346 11.45 3.17 7.50
CA GLY A 346 12.77 3.38 6.93
C GLY A 346 12.80 3.41 5.40
N PRO A 347 13.97 3.73 4.80
CA PRO A 347 14.16 3.85 3.35
C PRO A 347 13.91 2.54 2.59
N ASP A 348 13.92 1.41 3.29
CA ASP A 348 13.63 0.09 2.73
C ASP A 348 12.13 -0.26 2.76
N ARG A 349 11.29 0.59 3.36
CA ARG A 349 9.87 0.32 3.68
C ARG A 349 8.92 1.29 3.01
N ARG A 350 9.28 2.57 2.95
CA ARG A 350 8.51 3.64 2.31
C ARG A 350 9.36 4.37 1.28
N ILE A 351 8.69 5.05 0.36
CA ILE A 351 9.32 5.99 -0.57
C ILE A 351 9.44 7.34 0.14
N HIS A 352 10.68 7.80 0.36
CA HIS A 352 10.96 9.09 1.00
C HIS A 352 11.12 10.20 -0.04
N SER A 353 10.69 11.40 0.32
CA SER A 353 10.73 12.59 -0.52
C SER A 353 12.16 13.04 -0.86
N SER A 354 13.11 12.78 0.05
CA SER A 354 14.54 13.06 -0.08
C SER A 354 15.32 11.98 -0.83
N SER A 355 14.67 10.90 -1.29
CA SER A 355 15.36 9.81 -1.99
C SER A 355 15.85 10.30 -3.35
N PRO A 356 17.17 10.27 -3.63
CA PRO A 356 17.72 10.86 -4.86
C PRO A 356 16.98 10.33 -6.08
N VAL A 357 16.47 11.25 -6.89
CA VAL A 357 16.15 10.95 -8.28
C VAL A 357 17.49 10.59 -8.90
N PHE A 358 17.71 9.32 -9.21
CA PHE A 358 18.85 8.92 -10.01
C PHE A 358 18.65 9.58 -11.38
N MET A 359 19.18 10.80 -11.54
CA MET A 359 19.35 11.43 -12.84
C MET A 359 20.27 10.50 -13.61
N GLY A 360 19.76 9.97 -14.73
CA GLY A 360 20.53 9.18 -15.66
C GLY A 360 21.88 9.85 -15.92
N THR A 361 22.93 9.04 -15.91
CA THR A 361 24.29 9.44 -16.24
C THR A 361 24.26 10.33 -17.49
N ARG A 362 24.72 11.58 -17.32
CA ARG A 362 24.96 12.50 -18.43
C ARG A 362 25.76 11.76 -19.51
N SER A 363 25.18 11.76 -20.70
CA SER A 363 25.83 11.53 -21.98
C SER A 363 27.29 12.01 -21.96
N ALA A 364 28.23 11.08 -22.16
CA ALA A 364 29.53 11.39 -22.71
C ALA A 364 29.48 10.98 -24.19
N LEU A 365 29.25 11.98 -25.05
CA LEU A 365 29.47 11.87 -26.49
C LEU A 365 31.00 11.94 -26.79
N PRO A 366 31.42 11.46 -27.97
CA PRO A 366 32.60 10.62 -28.14
C PRO A 366 33.89 11.42 -28.32
N ARG A 367 35.02 10.86 -27.87
CA ARG A 367 36.35 11.32 -28.28
C ARG A 367 36.65 10.78 -29.68
N SER A 368 36.86 11.72 -30.58
CA SER A 368 37.49 11.60 -31.88
C SER A 368 38.88 10.95 -31.78
N LEU A 369 39.15 10.02 -32.70
CA LEU A 369 40.50 9.63 -33.11
C LEU A 369 40.44 9.39 -34.64
N GLU A 370 40.83 10.43 -35.38
CA GLU A 370 41.57 10.30 -36.64
C GLU A 370 42.89 9.56 -36.30
N GLY A 371 43.52 8.71 -37.10
CA GLY A 371 43.37 8.24 -38.46
C GLY A 371 44.65 7.46 -38.79
N ASN A 372 44.57 6.52 -39.74
CA ASN A 372 45.62 6.02 -40.66
C ASN A 372 45.44 4.51 -40.95
N GLY A 373 45.04 4.20 -42.19
CA GLY A 373 45.18 2.88 -42.81
C GLY A 373 46.60 2.70 -43.41
N PRO A 374 46.82 1.86 -44.45
CA PRO A 374 45.84 1.01 -45.17
C PRO A 374 46.36 -0.40 -45.62
N GLN A 375 45.52 -1.11 -46.42
CA GLN A 375 45.82 -2.24 -47.34
C GLN A 375 46.07 -3.63 -46.70
N SER A 376 45.65 -4.81 -47.21
CA SER A 376 45.32 -5.26 -48.57
C SER A 376 44.51 -6.60 -48.59
N SER A 377 43.51 -6.66 -49.50
CA SER A 377 43.07 -7.73 -50.44
C SER A 377 43.02 -9.25 -50.13
N SER A 378 41.92 -9.85 -50.68
CA SER A 378 41.75 -11.17 -51.35
C SER A 378 41.79 -12.44 -50.46
N THR A 379 41.00 -13.51 -50.62
CA THR A 379 40.19 -14.11 -51.72
C THR A 379 39.28 -15.23 -51.13
N GLU A 380 38.15 -15.55 -51.80
CA GLU A 380 37.56 -16.89 -52.12
C GLU A 380 37.79 -18.12 -51.17
N SER A 381 36.92 -19.12 -50.97
CA SER A 381 35.76 -19.68 -51.69
C SER A 381 35.11 -20.83 -50.86
N ALA A 382 33.98 -21.33 -51.36
CA ALA A 382 33.05 -22.36 -50.87
C ALA A 382 33.57 -23.78 -50.49
N GLY A 383 32.72 -24.53 -49.77
CA GLY A 383 32.77 -25.99 -49.60
C GLY A 383 31.81 -26.50 -48.50
N ILE A 384 30.54 -26.81 -48.82
CA ILE A 384 29.98 -28.18 -48.97
C ILE A 384 29.74 -28.94 -47.64
N SER A 385 28.45 -29.05 -47.28
CA SER A 385 27.77 -30.02 -46.40
C SER A 385 28.05 -31.50 -46.79
N PRO A 386 27.83 -32.56 -45.95
CA PRO A 386 26.52 -32.79 -45.32
C PRO A 386 26.39 -33.65 -44.04
N HIS A 387 25.16 -33.63 -43.51
CA HIS A 387 24.44 -34.64 -42.71
C HIS A 387 25.05 -35.22 -41.43
N ALA A 388 24.45 -34.84 -40.29
CA ALA A 388 24.16 -35.77 -39.21
C ALA A 388 22.78 -35.46 -38.61
N ASN A 389 21.91 -36.45 -38.72
CA ASN A 389 20.54 -36.48 -38.22
C ASN A 389 20.60 -36.82 -36.72
N THR A 390 20.06 -35.98 -35.84
CA THR A 390 19.78 -36.40 -34.45
C THR A 390 18.56 -35.67 -33.91
N GLN A 391 17.46 -36.43 -33.92
CA GLN A 391 16.27 -36.36 -33.09
C GLN A 391 16.07 -35.10 -32.23
N LYS A 392 15.06 -34.31 -32.60
CA LYS A 392 14.37 -33.35 -31.73
C LYS A 392 13.88 -34.06 -30.47
N ALA A 393 14.57 -33.89 -29.36
CA ALA A 393 13.97 -34.08 -28.04
C ALA A 393 13.11 -32.85 -27.72
N GLN A 394 11.81 -33.07 -27.56
CA GLN A 394 10.89 -32.08 -27.02
C GLN A 394 11.22 -31.83 -25.54
N PRO A 395 11.40 -30.58 -25.09
CA PRO A 395 11.37 -30.28 -23.66
C PRO A 395 9.90 -30.14 -23.23
N THR A 396 9.34 -31.23 -22.71
CA THR A 396 8.15 -31.20 -21.87
C THR A 396 8.57 -30.76 -20.46
N ASP A 397 8.61 -29.45 -20.22
CA ASP A 397 8.62 -28.88 -18.87
C ASP A 397 7.37 -28.01 -18.73
N CYS A 398 6.39 -28.52 -17.97
CA CYS A 398 5.13 -27.85 -17.72
C CYS A 398 5.36 -26.59 -16.87
N ILE A 399 5.32 -25.42 -17.53
CA ILE A 399 5.34 -24.10 -16.89
C ILE A 399 4.00 -23.92 -16.17
N ARG A 400 4.00 -23.98 -14.83
CA ARG A 400 2.84 -23.56 -14.02
C ARG A 400 2.79 -22.03 -14.04
N ARG A 401 1.69 -21.48 -14.57
CA ARG A 401 1.43 -20.04 -14.73
C ARG A 401 0.37 -19.63 -13.72
N GLU A 402 0.61 -18.59 -12.92
CA GLU A 402 -0.38 -18.03 -12.00
C GLU A 402 -0.62 -16.56 -12.35
N ARG A 403 -1.90 -16.18 -12.46
CA ARG A 403 -2.36 -14.85 -12.88
C ARG A 403 -2.96 -14.14 -11.66
N ILE A 404 -2.54 -12.91 -11.37
CA ILE A 404 -3.02 -12.11 -10.22
C ILE A 404 -3.63 -10.81 -10.75
N PRO A 405 -4.97 -10.69 -10.83
CA PRO A 405 -5.63 -9.44 -11.16
C PRO A 405 -5.67 -8.52 -9.92
N LEU A 406 -5.17 -7.30 -10.06
CA LEU A 406 -5.40 -6.21 -9.10
C LEU A 406 -6.84 -5.72 -9.26
N VAL A 407 -7.75 -6.21 -8.42
CA VAL A 407 -9.18 -5.83 -8.40
C VAL A 407 -9.49 -5.08 -7.11
N ASP A 408 -10.43 -4.13 -7.17
CA ASP A 408 -10.99 -3.52 -5.96
C ASP A 408 -11.46 -4.63 -4.99
N PRO A 409 -11.11 -4.54 -3.69
CA PRO A 409 -11.57 -5.50 -2.71
C PRO A 409 -13.08 -5.63 -2.80
N GLU A 410 -13.59 -6.85 -3.05
CA GLU A 410 -14.98 -7.07 -2.71
C GLU A 410 -15.09 -6.92 -1.18
N PRO A 411 -16.04 -6.11 -0.70
CA PRO A 411 -16.24 -6.02 0.73
C PRO A 411 -16.61 -7.43 1.22
N PRO A 412 -16.16 -7.84 2.43
CA PRO A 412 -16.43 -9.17 2.96
C PRO A 412 -17.90 -9.57 2.77
N ASP A 413 -18.22 -10.84 2.59
CA ASP A 413 -19.58 -11.29 2.24
C ASP A 413 -20.67 -10.78 3.21
N TRP A 414 -20.31 -10.59 4.48
CA TRP A 414 -21.16 -10.00 5.51
C TRP A 414 -21.24 -8.47 5.45
N VAL A 415 -20.67 -7.79 4.49
CA VAL A 415 -20.97 -6.37 4.22
C VAL A 415 -22.11 -6.30 3.19
N SER A 416 -22.13 -7.26 2.26
CA SER A 416 -23.12 -7.36 1.17
C SER A 416 -24.44 -8.01 1.61
N SER A 417 -24.40 -8.96 2.57
CA SER A 417 -25.59 -9.70 3.03
C SER A 417 -26.59 -8.88 3.86
N TRP A 418 -26.32 -7.60 4.13
CA TRP A 418 -27.19 -6.73 4.95
C TRP A 418 -27.91 -5.65 4.14
N HIS A 419 -27.98 -5.83 2.82
CA HIS A 419 -28.72 -4.96 1.90
C HIS A 419 -30.09 -5.51 1.45
N VAL A 420 -30.63 -6.55 2.12
CA VAL A 420 -31.97 -7.07 1.81
C VAL A 420 -32.94 -6.82 2.97
N GLY A 421 -33.76 -5.77 2.81
CA GLY A 421 -35.19 -5.71 3.14
C GLY A 421 -35.66 -5.79 4.60
N GLY A 422 -36.39 -4.76 5.05
CA GLY A 422 -37.29 -4.88 6.20
C GLY A 422 -37.83 -3.56 6.73
N ASN A 423 -39.02 -3.17 6.27
CA ASN A 423 -39.88 -2.07 6.73
C ASN A 423 -40.03 -2.04 8.28
N PRO A 424 -40.06 -0.87 8.97
CA PRO A 424 -40.29 -0.84 10.41
C PRO A 424 -41.79 -0.92 10.69
N GLU A 425 -42.31 -2.13 10.84
CA GLU A 425 -43.62 -2.33 11.49
C GLU A 425 -43.54 -3.35 12.62
N THR A 426 -43.92 -2.85 13.81
CA THR A 426 -44.48 -3.57 14.95
C THR A 426 -43.67 -4.71 15.58
N VAL A 427 -43.09 -4.42 16.75
CA VAL A 427 -43.25 -5.32 17.90
C VAL A 427 -43.76 -4.48 19.06
N ARG A 428 -45.03 -4.73 19.41
CA ARG A 428 -45.67 -4.32 20.66
C ARG A 428 -45.25 -5.30 21.77
N HIS A 429 -45.10 -4.73 22.96
CA HIS A 429 -45.02 -5.31 24.30
C HIS A 429 -43.74 -6.08 24.69
#